data_AF-A0A2S7T1E6-F1
#
_entry.id   AF-A0A2S7T1E6-F1
#
_cell.length_a   1.000
_cell.length_b   1.000
_cell.length_c   1.000
_cell.angle_alpha   90.00
_cell.angle_beta   90.00
_cell.angle_gamma   90.00
#
_symmetry.space_group_name_H-M   'P 1'
#
loop_
_entity.id
_entity.type
_entity.pdbx_description
1 polymer ?
#
loop_
_entity_poly.entity_id
_entity_poly.type
_entity_poly.pdbx_seq_one_letter_code
_entity_poly.pdbx_strand_id
1 'polypeptide(L)'
;MSKKMIAALAVALTGILACNKNYNNAPTTTYSSIKEAFADQAPKAKVVTINAATGGSFRGNSGTRYVFPANAFRNSVGDVVTGDVQIEVKEFVDKSDMMFSGVLPVTTTQPLISGGETSVNATQNGQALTMAPGVTFQANMPQVHNGDTAAMDVFTGHKDANGNVVWTQNDPASGGGISFNGDTTVITNDSMDMCNADRFLSSPNYQSFYVTVTTSDGAVVSSDLSGYTLYDDYNGVWPMYHQTTATKFNEGHVPDIAVHFVVVGLINGRFYGGIKGATPANDSTYNVVLKPTTPAAFKLLVKAL
;
A
#
# COMPACT_ATOMS: atom_id res chain seq x y z
N MET A 1 60.37 -20.96 33.31
CA MET A 1 59.90 -20.39 32.03
C MET A 1 59.53 -21.53 31.10
N SER A 2 58.24 -21.84 30.95
CA SER A 2 57.77 -22.79 29.92
C SER A 2 56.30 -22.53 29.59
N LYS A 3 56.15 -21.80 28.48
CA LYS A 3 55.05 -21.69 27.51
C LYS A 3 53.66 -22.21 27.91
N LYS A 4 52.72 -21.27 28.10
CA LYS A 4 51.28 -21.51 27.96
C LYS A 4 50.99 -21.84 26.49
N MET A 5 50.45 -23.03 26.21
CA MET A 5 49.85 -23.36 24.91
C MET A 5 48.48 -22.68 24.84
N ILE A 6 48.37 -21.67 23.97
CA ILE A 6 47.08 -21.14 23.51
C ILE A 6 46.69 -22.01 22.32
N ALA A 7 45.63 -22.81 22.48
CA ALA A 7 45.00 -23.50 21.37
C ALA A 7 44.27 -22.45 20.51
N ALA A 8 44.82 -22.16 19.33
CA ALA A 8 44.13 -21.39 18.31
C ALA A 8 43.03 -22.26 17.71
N LEU A 9 41.77 -21.92 18.01
CA LEU A 9 40.60 -22.52 17.37
C LEU A 9 40.55 -22.00 15.93
N ALA A 10 41.03 -22.77 14.98
CA ALA A 10 40.84 -22.51 13.56
C ALA A 10 39.36 -22.75 13.24
N VAL A 11 38.55 -21.69 13.22
CA VAL A 11 37.22 -21.73 12.63
C VAL A 11 37.42 -21.88 11.13
N ALA A 12 37.23 -23.10 10.62
CA ALA A 12 37.16 -23.37 9.20
C ALA A 12 35.99 -22.56 8.62
N LEU A 13 36.31 -21.45 7.98
CA LEU A 13 35.39 -20.67 7.18
C LEU A 13 35.06 -21.52 5.94
N THR A 14 34.07 -22.40 6.06
CA THR A 14 33.51 -23.13 4.91
C THR A 14 32.88 -22.10 4.00
N GLY A 15 33.64 -21.72 2.96
CA GLY A 15 33.15 -20.90 1.87
C GLY A 15 31.90 -21.54 1.29
N ILE A 16 30.80 -20.79 1.31
CA ILE A 16 29.62 -21.13 0.54
C ILE A 16 30.05 -21.01 -0.92
N LEU A 17 30.33 -22.15 -1.53
CA LEU A 17 30.44 -22.27 -2.97
C LEU A 17 29.11 -21.78 -3.54
N ALA A 18 29.17 -20.56 -4.09
CA ALA A 18 28.15 -20.03 -4.97
C ALA A 18 27.96 -21.06 -6.11
N CYS A 19 26.86 -21.80 -6.05
CA CYS A 19 26.37 -22.55 -7.18
C CYS A 19 26.05 -21.55 -8.30
N ASN A 20 26.96 -21.42 -9.25
CA ASN A 20 26.69 -20.90 -10.59
C ASN A 20 25.68 -21.83 -11.27
N LYS A 21 24.40 -21.68 -10.96
CA LYS A 21 23.35 -22.01 -11.93
C LYS A 21 23.19 -20.78 -12.82
N ASN A 22 23.60 -20.91 -14.07
CA ASN A 22 23.13 -20.06 -15.15
C ASN A 22 21.60 -20.12 -15.19
N TYR A 23 20.93 -19.23 -14.46
CA TYR A 23 19.48 -19.08 -14.48
C TYR A 23 19.09 -18.18 -15.66
N ASN A 24 19.23 -18.71 -16.87
CA ASN A 24 18.63 -18.13 -18.08
C ASN A 24 17.21 -18.67 -18.33
N ASN A 25 16.43 -18.88 -17.27
CA ASN A 25 15.01 -19.14 -17.41
C ASN A 25 14.26 -17.87 -17.02
N ALA A 26 14.04 -17.00 -18.01
CA ALA A 26 13.10 -15.90 -17.86
C ALA A 26 11.75 -16.47 -17.37
N PRO A 27 11.01 -15.76 -16.50
CA PRO A 27 9.71 -16.21 -16.02
C PRO A 27 8.81 -16.63 -17.19
N THR A 28 8.26 -17.84 -17.14
CA THR A 28 7.40 -18.37 -18.22
C THR A 28 5.94 -18.03 -18.04
N THR A 29 5.53 -17.57 -16.86
CA THR A 29 4.16 -17.15 -16.57
C THR A 29 3.80 -15.94 -17.42
N THR A 30 2.63 -15.99 -18.04
CA THR A 30 2.05 -14.90 -18.82
C THR A 30 0.76 -14.42 -18.17
N TYR A 31 0.48 -13.13 -18.32
CA TYR A 31 -0.70 -12.45 -17.83
C TYR A 31 -1.40 -11.76 -19.00
N SER A 32 -2.71 -11.60 -18.90
CA SER A 32 -3.55 -10.86 -19.85
C SER A 32 -3.63 -9.37 -19.54
N SER A 33 -3.32 -8.96 -18.30
CA SER A 33 -3.29 -7.55 -17.88
C SER A 33 -2.42 -7.37 -16.62
N ILE A 34 -1.95 -6.14 -16.38
CA ILE A 34 -1.25 -5.78 -15.12
C ILE A 34 -2.16 -6.04 -13.90
N LYS A 35 -3.46 -5.79 -14.01
CA LYS A 35 -4.44 -6.08 -12.95
C LYS A 35 -4.46 -7.56 -12.56
N GLU A 36 -4.43 -8.45 -13.55
CA GLU A 36 -4.31 -9.89 -13.30
C GLU A 36 -2.96 -10.22 -12.62
N ALA A 37 -1.87 -9.64 -13.11
CA ALA A 37 -0.54 -9.85 -12.52
C ALA A 37 -0.46 -9.41 -11.04
N PHE A 38 -1.25 -8.40 -10.66
CA PHE A 38 -1.30 -7.86 -9.30
C PHE A 38 -2.28 -8.59 -8.37
N ALA A 39 -3.30 -9.27 -8.90
CA ALA A 39 -4.43 -9.80 -8.13
C ALA A 39 -4.00 -10.69 -6.94
N ASP A 40 -3.00 -11.56 -7.15
CA ASP A 40 -2.51 -12.45 -6.10
C ASP A 40 -1.57 -11.78 -5.10
N GLN A 41 -1.04 -10.60 -5.44
CA GLN A 41 -0.08 -9.85 -4.65
C GLN A 41 -0.75 -8.80 -3.75
N ALA A 42 -2.02 -8.45 -3.99
CA ALA A 42 -2.76 -7.55 -3.11
C ALA A 42 -2.88 -8.13 -1.68
N PRO A 43 -2.99 -7.28 -0.64
CA PRO A 43 -3.23 -7.72 0.73
C PRO A 43 -4.42 -8.68 0.83
N LYS A 44 -4.36 -9.61 1.79
CA LYS A 44 -5.46 -10.53 2.06
C LYS A 44 -6.30 -10.01 3.21
N ALA A 45 -7.62 -10.17 3.10
CA ALA A 45 -8.53 -9.85 4.17
C ALA A 45 -8.36 -10.83 5.35
N LYS A 46 -8.72 -10.37 6.54
CA LYS A 46 -8.84 -11.19 7.75
C LYS A 46 -10.29 -11.15 8.21
N VAL A 47 -10.89 -12.32 8.39
CA VAL A 47 -12.25 -12.46 8.91
C VAL A 47 -12.19 -12.96 10.35
N VAL A 48 -12.90 -12.29 11.25
CA VAL A 48 -12.98 -12.63 12.66
C VAL A 48 -14.44 -12.60 13.11
N THR A 49 -14.87 -13.61 13.85
CA THR A 49 -16.18 -13.62 14.50
C THR A 49 -16.10 -12.98 15.88
N ILE A 50 -17.01 -12.06 16.17
CA ILE A 50 -17.22 -11.50 17.52
C ILE A 50 -18.69 -11.61 17.90
N ASN A 51 -18.99 -11.52 19.20
CA ASN A 51 -20.36 -11.43 19.67
C ASN A 51 -20.81 -9.95 19.71
N ALA A 52 -21.83 -9.59 18.94
CA ALA A 52 -22.29 -8.20 18.82
C ALA A 52 -22.84 -7.61 20.13
N ALA A 53 -23.35 -8.44 21.05
CA ALA A 53 -23.89 -7.95 22.32
C ALA A 53 -22.78 -7.50 23.29
N THR A 54 -21.58 -8.07 23.18
CA THR A 54 -20.42 -7.71 24.02
C THR A 54 -19.37 -6.87 23.29
N GLY A 55 -19.39 -6.86 21.96
CA GLY A 55 -18.30 -6.30 21.15
C GLY A 55 -17.06 -7.17 21.19
N GLY A 56 -15.91 -6.59 20.85
CA GLY A 56 -14.65 -7.32 20.86
C GLY A 56 -13.47 -6.51 20.33
N SER A 57 -12.27 -7.08 20.45
CA SER A 57 -11.08 -6.54 19.82
C SER A 57 -10.20 -7.65 19.26
N PHE A 58 -9.55 -7.39 18.14
CA PHE A 58 -8.64 -8.33 17.49
C PHE A 58 -7.56 -7.56 16.71
N ARG A 59 -6.51 -8.27 16.28
CA ARG A 59 -5.49 -7.70 15.40
C ARG A 59 -5.70 -8.11 13.95
N GLY A 60 -5.47 -7.19 13.02
CA GLY A 60 -5.36 -7.46 11.58
C GLY A 60 -4.13 -8.29 11.22
N ASN A 61 -3.86 -8.40 9.92
CA ASN A 61 -2.66 -9.04 9.37
C ASN A 61 -1.43 -8.13 9.47
N SER A 62 -1.62 -6.81 9.44
CA SER A 62 -0.55 -5.80 9.57
C SER A 62 -0.32 -5.33 11.01
N GLY A 63 -1.04 -5.90 11.97
CA GLY A 63 -0.90 -5.60 13.40
C GLY A 63 -1.87 -4.53 13.94
N THR A 64 -2.66 -3.87 13.07
CA THR A 64 -3.72 -2.93 13.48
C THR A 64 -4.65 -3.59 14.47
N ARG A 65 -4.91 -2.93 15.60
CA ARG A 65 -5.88 -3.42 16.57
C ARG A 65 -7.24 -2.78 16.31
N TYR A 66 -8.19 -3.62 15.92
CA TYR A 66 -9.58 -3.22 15.76
C TYR A 66 -10.34 -3.39 17.07
N VAL A 67 -11.20 -2.43 17.41
CA VAL A 67 -12.02 -2.44 18.62
C VAL A 67 -13.44 -2.05 18.27
N PHE A 68 -14.39 -2.90 18.62
CA PHE A 68 -15.81 -2.67 18.46
C PHE A 68 -16.49 -2.71 19.83
N PRO A 69 -17.25 -1.68 20.23
CA PRO A 69 -17.97 -1.68 21.49
C PRO A 69 -19.16 -2.65 21.46
N ALA A 70 -19.76 -2.89 22.62
CA ALA A 70 -21.00 -3.64 22.76
C ALA A 70 -22.16 -2.97 22.01
N ASN A 71 -23.04 -3.77 21.40
CA ASN A 71 -24.23 -3.32 20.68
C ASN A 71 -23.94 -2.32 19.53
N ALA A 72 -22.73 -2.41 18.95
CA ALA A 72 -22.26 -1.49 17.93
C ALA A 72 -22.95 -1.62 16.57
N PHE A 73 -23.68 -2.71 16.32
CA PHE A 73 -24.19 -3.02 14.99
C PHE A 73 -25.70 -2.85 14.87
N ARG A 74 -26.14 -2.44 13.68
CA ARG A 74 -27.53 -2.40 13.24
C ARG A 74 -27.70 -3.19 11.95
N ASN A 75 -28.86 -3.80 11.79
CA ASN A 75 -29.25 -4.40 10.51
C ASN A 75 -29.80 -3.32 9.56
N SER A 76 -30.20 -3.72 8.36
CA SER A 76 -30.72 -2.82 7.32
C SER A 76 -32.02 -2.09 7.68
N VAL A 77 -32.75 -2.55 8.70
CA VAL A 77 -33.99 -1.90 9.20
C VAL A 77 -33.76 -1.10 10.48
N GLY A 78 -32.53 -1.05 11.01
CA GLY A 78 -32.16 -0.25 12.17
C GLY A 78 -32.30 -0.96 13.53
N ASP A 79 -32.56 -2.27 13.55
CA ASP A 79 -32.64 -3.04 14.80
C ASP A 79 -31.25 -3.38 15.34
N VAL A 80 -31.16 -3.54 16.66
CA VAL A 80 -29.94 -3.98 17.35
C VAL A 80 -29.61 -5.41 16.94
N VAL A 81 -28.37 -5.62 16.49
CA VAL A 81 -27.84 -6.95 16.17
C VAL A 81 -27.25 -7.59 17.43
N THR A 82 -27.57 -8.86 17.67
CA THR A 82 -27.03 -9.67 18.76
C THR A 82 -26.49 -10.99 18.20
N GLY A 83 -25.73 -11.74 19.02
CA GLY A 83 -25.11 -12.99 18.60
C GLY A 83 -23.87 -12.78 17.73
N ASP A 84 -23.51 -13.79 16.95
CA ASP A 84 -22.27 -13.79 16.18
C ASP A 84 -22.37 -12.89 14.95
N VAL A 85 -21.33 -12.08 14.75
CA VAL A 85 -21.12 -11.25 13.56
C VAL A 85 -19.72 -11.50 13.00
N GLN A 86 -19.60 -11.53 11.68
CA GLN A 86 -18.33 -11.67 10.98
C GLN A 86 -17.82 -10.28 10.63
N ILE A 87 -16.63 -9.94 11.13
CA ILE A 87 -15.91 -8.73 10.78
C ILE A 87 -14.81 -9.08 9.80
N GLU A 88 -14.85 -8.50 8.61
CA GLU A 88 -13.79 -8.57 7.61
C GLU A 88 -12.99 -7.28 7.64
N VAL A 89 -11.67 -7.39 7.80
CA VAL A 89 -10.75 -6.27 7.69
C VAL A 89 -9.71 -6.51 6.62
N LYS A 90 -9.35 -5.46 5.89
CA LYS A 90 -8.24 -5.45 4.93
C LYS A 90 -7.39 -4.22 5.17
N GLU A 91 -6.07 -4.37 5.14
CA GLU A 91 -5.12 -3.33 5.50
C GLU A 91 -4.17 -3.09 4.32
N PHE A 92 -3.95 -1.83 3.96
CA PHE A 92 -3.00 -1.39 2.94
C PHE A 92 -2.06 -0.39 3.61
N VAL A 93 -0.99 -0.92 4.20
CA VAL A 93 -0.14 -0.16 5.12
C VAL A 93 1.15 0.27 4.44
N ASP A 94 1.84 -0.66 3.78
CA ASP A 94 3.11 -0.37 3.11
C ASP A 94 2.87 0.10 1.66
N LYS A 95 3.76 0.95 1.12
CA LYS A 95 3.74 1.40 -0.30
C LYS A 95 3.56 0.26 -1.31
N SER A 96 4.17 -0.90 -1.05
CA SER A 96 4.03 -2.09 -1.91
C SER A 96 2.62 -2.69 -1.87
N ASP A 97 1.93 -2.64 -0.73
CA ASP A 97 0.56 -3.12 -0.61
C ASP A 97 -0.42 -2.17 -1.31
N MET A 98 -0.19 -0.86 -1.18
CA MET A 98 -0.94 0.18 -1.89
C MET A 98 -0.82 -0.01 -3.41
N MET A 99 0.42 -0.04 -3.93
CA MET A 99 0.69 -0.21 -5.36
C MET A 99 0.04 -1.48 -5.94
N PHE A 100 0.25 -2.64 -5.30
CA PHE A 100 -0.25 -3.92 -5.84
C PHE A 100 -1.75 -4.14 -5.58
N SER A 101 -2.39 -3.37 -4.70
CA SER A 101 -3.84 -3.41 -4.52
C SER A 101 -4.60 -2.41 -5.39
N GLY A 102 -3.93 -1.33 -5.81
CA GLY A 102 -4.57 -0.19 -6.47
C GLY A 102 -5.36 0.70 -5.51
N VAL A 103 -5.27 0.48 -4.20
CA VAL A 103 -5.73 1.42 -3.16
C VAL A 103 -4.53 2.31 -2.86
N LEU A 104 -4.57 3.54 -3.37
CA LEU A 104 -3.44 4.46 -3.33
C LEU A 104 -3.79 5.66 -2.44
N PRO A 105 -2.82 6.25 -1.72
CA PRO A 105 -3.05 7.40 -0.86
C PRO A 105 -3.09 8.67 -1.72
N VAL A 106 -4.16 8.82 -2.51
CA VAL A 106 -4.37 9.97 -3.39
C VAL A 106 -5.82 10.45 -3.33
N THR A 107 -5.98 11.77 -3.41
CA THR A 107 -7.27 12.36 -3.79
C THR A 107 -7.38 12.40 -5.31
N THR A 108 -8.45 12.97 -5.84
CA THR A 108 -8.62 13.19 -7.29
C THR A 108 -7.47 14.01 -7.91
N THR A 109 -6.78 14.85 -7.14
CA THR A 109 -5.83 15.83 -7.67
C THR A 109 -4.50 15.90 -6.92
N GLN A 110 -4.38 15.28 -5.74
CA GLN A 110 -3.22 15.47 -4.87
C GLN A 110 -2.76 14.15 -4.23
N PRO A 111 -1.44 13.95 -4.10
CA PRO A 111 -0.89 12.89 -3.27
C PRO A 111 -1.16 13.14 -1.78
N LEU A 112 -1.30 12.04 -1.04
CA LEU A 112 -1.38 12.01 0.42
C LEU A 112 -0.16 11.28 0.99
N ILE A 113 0.16 11.60 2.24
CA ILE A 113 1.10 10.85 3.07
C ILE A 113 0.31 10.01 4.03
N SER A 114 0.49 8.69 3.97
CA SER A 114 -0.39 7.76 4.66
C SER A 114 0.11 7.28 6.02
N GLY A 115 -0.78 7.37 7.01
CA GLY A 115 -0.69 6.68 8.29
C GLY A 115 -1.35 5.30 8.29
N GLY A 116 -2.01 4.91 7.20
CA GLY A 116 -2.55 3.57 6.97
C GLY A 116 -3.98 3.59 6.43
N GLU A 117 -4.20 2.79 5.40
CA GLU A 117 -5.51 2.60 4.75
C GLU A 117 -6.12 1.26 5.17
N THR A 118 -7.42 1.24 5.45
CA THR A 118 -8.13 0.01 5.78
C THR A 118 -9.51 -0.07 5.16
N SER A 119 -10.00 -1.30 4.99
CA SER A 119 -11.40 -1.62 4.75
C SER A 119 -11.93 -2.38 5.95
N VAL A 120 -13.11 -2.01 6.44
CA VAL A 120 -13.78 -2.68 7.55
C VAL A 120 -15.22 -2.96 7.16
N ASN A 121 -15.62 -4.23 7.15
CA ASN A 121 -16.99 -4.66 6.85
C ASN A 121 -17.50 -5.59 7.94
N ALA A 122 -18.79 -5.51 8.27
CA ALA A 122 -19.44 -6.43 9.19
C ALA A 122 -20.67 -7.07 8.54
N THR A 123 -20.82 -8.38 8.75
CA THR A 123 -22.00 -9.11 8.27
C THR A 123 -22.55 -10.05 9.33
N GLN A 124 -23.86 -10.30 9.25
CA GLN A 124 -24.52 -11.39 9.97
C GLN A 124 -25.33 -12.21 8.97
N ASN A 125 -25.08 -13.52 8.89
CA ASN A 125 -25.76 -14.42 7.94
C ASN A 125 -25.68 -13.91 6.48
N GLY A 126 -24.56 -13.32 6.10
CA GLY A 126 -24.34 -12.73 4.77
C GLY A 126 -25.03 -11.38 4.53
N GLN A 127 -25.77 -10.83 5.50
CA GLN A 127 -26.35 -9.49 5.41
C GLN A 127 -25.40 -8.45 5.99
N ALA A 128 -25.18 -7.36 5.26
CA ALA A 128 -24.35 -6.25 5.71
C ALA A 128 -24.98 -5.56 6.93
N LEU A 129 -24.11 -5.17 7.86
CA LEU A 129 -24.47 -4.40 9.05
C LEU A 129 -23.95 -2.98 8.92
N THR A 130 -24.53 -2.06 9.69
CA THR A 130 -24.03 -0.69 9.86
C THR A 130 -23.67 -0.45 11.32
N MET A 131 -22.93 0.62 11.59
CA MET A 131 -22.71 1.06 12.96
C MET A 131 -24.00 1.66 13.54
N ALA A 132 -24.17 1.50 14.84
CA ALA A 132 -25.24 2.13 15.58
C ALA A 132 -25.07 3.67 15.60
N PRO A 133 -26.17 4.44 15.58
CA PRO A 133 -26.10 5.89 15.67
C PRO A 133 -25.29 6.35 16.89
N GLY A 134 -24.29 7.22 16.65
CA GLY A 134 -23.40 7.76 17.70
C GLY A 134 -22.36 6.77 18.24
N VAL A 135 -22.20 5.60 17.62
CA VAL A 135 -21.20 4.59 18.02
C VAL A 135 -20.11 4.50 16.96
N THR A 136 -18.86 4.52 17.42
CA THR A 136 -17.68 4.36 16.57
C THR A 136 -16.96 3.05 16.85
N PHE A 137 -16.27 2.51 15.85
CA PHE A 137 -15.21 1.53 16.05
C PHE A 137 -13.86 2.23 16.03
N GLN A 138 -12.81 1.53 16.46
CA GLN A 138 -11.43 2.01 16.37
C GLN A 138 -10.57 1.09 15.52
N ALA A 139 -9.76 1.67 14.65
CA ALA A 139 -8.60 1.03 14.03
C ALA A 139 -7.33 1.67 14.59
N ASN A 140 -6.61 0.93 15.44
CA ASN A 140 -5.40 1.39 16.12
C ASN A 140 -4.19 0.87 15.33
N MET A 141 -3.68 1.70 14.41
CA MET A 141 -2.64 1.33 13.45
C MET A 141 -1.26 1.66 14.02
N PRO A 142 -0.40 0.65 14.23
CA PRO A 142 1.01 0.89 14.56
C PRO A 142 1.64 1.70 13.43
N GLN A 143 2.22 2.84 13.76
CA GLN A 143 2.96 3.66 12.80
C GLN A 143 4.36 3.09 12.67
N VAL A 144 4.71 2.71 11.44
CA VAL A 144 6.05 2.22 11.08
C VAL A 144 6.96 3.36 10.60
N HIS A 145 6.42 4.57 10.47
CA HIS A 145 7.09 5.71 9.86
C HIS A 145 7.10 6.92 10.80
N ASN A 146 8.25 7.61 10.88
CA ASN A 146 8.48 8.80 11.72
C ASN A 146 7.78 10.06 11.17
N GLY A 147 6.54 9.92 10.71
CA GLY A 147 5.76 11.02 10.16
C GLY A 147 5.26 11.96 11.26
N ASP A 148 5.04 13.22 10.88
CA ASP A 148 4.25 14.17 11.67
C ASP A 148 2.80 13.69 11.74
N THR A 149 2.54 12.84 12.73
CA THR A 149 1.24 12.23 12.92
C THR A 149 0.21 13.32 13.25
N ALA A 150 0.60 14.40 13.93
CA ALA A 150 -0.30 15.46 14.38
C ALA A 150 -1.12 16.16 13.27
N ALA A 151 -0.73 16.01 12.00
CA ALA A 151 -1.43 16.57 10.85
C ALA A 151 -2.32 15.57 10.09
N MET A 152 -2.48 14.33 10.57
CA MET A 152 -3.35 13.33 9.93
C MET A 152 -4.83 13.60 10.21
N ASP A 153 -5.65 13.38 9.18
CA ASP A 153 -7.10 13.44 9.20
C ASP A 153 -7.71 12.12 8.71
N VAL A 154 -9.02 11.95 8.97
CA VAL A 154 -9.77 10.81 8.42
C VAL A 154 -10.17 11.09 6.98
N PHE A 155 -9.95 10.11 6.11
CA PHE A 155 -10.47 10.10 4.75
C PHE A 155 -11.37 8.90 4.54
N THR A 156 -12.44 9.09 3.77
CA THR A 156 -13.33 8.01 3.35
C THR A 156 -13.12 7.69 1.87
N GLY A 157 -12.99 6.41 1.58
CA GLY A 157 -12.72 5.92 0.23
C GLY A 157 -14.00 5.62 -0.53
N HIS A 158 -14.10 6.07 -1.77
CA HIS A 158 -15.16 5.69 -2.70
C HIS A 158 -14.55 5.29 -4.04
N LYS A 159 -15.27 4.48 -4.83
CA LYS A 159 -14.81 4.07 -6.15
C LYS A 159 -15.22 5.08 -7.21
N ASP A 160 -14.28 5.47 -8.06
CA ASP A 160 -14.55 6.24 -9.26
C ASP A 160 -15.21 5.37 -10.36
N ALA A 161 -15.51 5.97 -11.53
CA ALA A 161 -16.10 5.27 -12.67
C ALA A 161 -15.22 4.15 -13.25
N ASN A 162 -13.91 4.16 -12.97
CA ASN A 162 -12.96 3.15 -13.40
C ASN A 162 -12.73 2.07 -12.32
N GLY A 163 -13.35 2.23 -11.15
CA GLY A 163 -13.23 1.33 -10.00
C GLY A 163 -12.00 1.59 -9.12
N ASN A 164 -11.29 2.70 -9.31
CA ASN A 164 -10.18 3.12 -8.46
C ASN A 164 -10.73 3.72 -7.16
N VAL A 165 -10.04 3.48 -6.04
CA VAL A 165 -10.39 4.13 -4.77
C VAL A 165 -9.86 5.56 -4.80
N VAL A 166 -10.75 6.52 -4.52
CA VAL A 166 -10.44 7.94 -4.35
C VAL A 166 -10.80 8.33 -2.92
N TRP A 167 -9.88 9.03 -2.26
CA TRP A 167 -10.05 9.48 -0.88
C TRP A 167 -10.62 10.89 -0.82
N THR A 168 -11.67 11.06 -0.02
CA THR A 168 -12.23 12.36 0.33
C THR A 168 -11.98 12.59 1.81
N GLN A 169 -11.38 13.74 2.16
CA GLN A 169 -11.20 14.13 3.56
C GLN A 169 -12.57 14.30 4.22
N ASN A 170 -12.74 13.73 5.40
CA ASN A 170 -13.98 13.85 6.15
C ASN A 170 -14.13 15.29 6.69
N ASP A 171 -15.39 15.74 6.81
CA ASP A 171 -15.70 16.96 7.55
C ASP A 171 -15.31 16.76 9.03
N PRO A 172 -14.53 17.65 9.66
CA PRO A 172 -14.21 17.56 11.09
C PRO A 172 -15.43 17.45 12.01
N ALA A 173 -16.63 17.83 11.56
CA ALA A 173 -17.89 17.69 12.30
C ALA A 173 -18.55 16.30 12.16
N SER A 174 -18.06 15.43 11.28
CA SER A 174 -18.53 14.05 11.13
C SER A 174 -17.94 13.14 12.22
N GLY A 175 -18.60 12.04 12.60
CA GLY A 175 -18.23 11.20 13.75
C GLY A 175 -16.91 10.43 13.63
N GLY A 176 -16.11 10.73 12.60
CA GLY A 176 -14.76 10.24 12.42
C GLY A 176 -13.73 11.13 13.12
N GLY A 177 -12.62 10.55 13.57
CA GLY A 177 -11.55 11.30 14.19
C GLY A 177 -10.22 10.57 14.16
N ILE A 178 -9.14 11.33 14.20
CA ILE A 178 -7.79 10.81 14.42
C ILE A 178 -7.34 11.18 15.83
N SER A 179 -6.74 10.23 16.53
CA SER A 179 -5.98 10.49 17.75
C SER A 179 -4.65 9.75 17.74
N PHE A 180 -3.68 10.25 18.50
CA PHE A 180 -2.34 9.66 18.59
C PHE A 180 -2.09 9.15 20.00
N ASN A 181 -1.56 7.95 20.08
CA ASN A 181 -1.12 7.35 21.33
C ASN A 181 0.28 6.77 21.14
N GLY A 182 1.30 7.58 21.39
CA GLY A 182 2.70 7.20 21.17
C GLY A 182 2.97 6.94 19.69
N ASP A 183 3.28 5.70 19.36
CA ASP A 183 3.56 5.20 18.01
C ASP A 183 2.31 4.68 17.28
N THR A 184 1.11 4.95 17.80
CA THR A 184 -0.14 4.44 17.24
C THR A 184 -1.03 5.58 16.76
N THR A 185 -1.43 5.52 15.49
CA THR A 185 -2.50 6.34 14.92
C THR A 185 -3.82 5.62 15.10
N VAL A 186 -4.80 6.27 15.72
CA VAL A 186 -6.11 5.71 15.98
C VAL A 186 -7.12 6.41 15.10
N ILE A 187 -7.70 5.67 14.15
CA ILE A 187 -8.93 6.09 13.47
C ILE A 187 -10.10 5.68 14.34
N THR A 188 -10.92 6.64 14.75
CA THR A 188 -12.31 6.40 15.16
C THR A 188 -13.23 6.68 13.98
N ASN A 189 -14.18 5.78 13.69
CA ASN A 189 -15.15 6.01 12.62
C ASN A 189 -16.52 5.44 12.98
N ASP A 190 -17.59 6.16 12.63
CA ASP A 190 -18.99 5.76 12.77
C ASP A 190 -19.53 5.09 11.50
N SER A 191 -18.71 5.00 10.45
CA SER A 191 -19.06 4.39 9.19
C SER A 191 -18.04 3.30 8.85
N MET A 192 -18.55 2.14 8.46
CA MET A 192 -17.74 1.04 7.90
C MET A 192 -17.34 1.38 6.45
N ASP A 193 -16.78 0.42 5.71
CA ASP A 193 -16.12 0.56 4.41
C ASP A 193 -14.65 1.04 4.51
N MET A 194 -14.19 1.82 3.52
CA MET A 194 -12.82 2.24 3.35
C MET A 194 -12.55 3.49 4.18
N CYS A 195 -11.62 3.39 5.13
CA CYS A 195 -11.16 4.53 5.91
C CYS A 195 -9.64 4.60 5.93
N ASN A 196 -9.14 5.82 6.03
CA ASN A 196 -7.73 6.10 5.89
C ASN A 196 -7.32 7.23 6.84
N ALA A 197 -6.12 7.16 7.40
CA ALA A 197 -5.53 8.20 8.24
C ALA A 197 -4.39 8.86 7.48
N ASP A 198 -4.69 9.95 6.80
CA ASP A 198 -3.80 10.56 5.83
C ASP A 198 -3.62 12.05 6.08
N ARG A 199 -2.62 12.62 5.43
CA ARG A 199 -2.49 14.07 5.34
C ARG A 199 -2.02 14.50 3.97
N PHE A 200 -2.31 15.73 3.61
CA PHE A 200 -1.67 16.35 2.47
C PHE A 200 -0.17 16.58 2.73
N LEU A 201 0.62 16.65 1.65
CA LEU A 201 1.95 17.23 1.75
C LEU A 201 1.85 18.71 2.14
N SER A 202 2.75 19.14 3.01
CA SER A 202 2.84 20.55 3.42
C SER A 202 3.64 21.33 2.38
N SER A 203 3.00 22.28 1.71
CA SER A 203 3.61 23.20 0.72
C SER A 203 4.59 22.53 -0.27
N PRO A 204 4.16 21.49 -1.02
CA PRO A 204 5.05 20.76 -1.92
C PRO A 204 5.53 21.63 -3.09
N ASN A 205 6.83 21.58 -3.39
CA ASN A 205 7.42 22.20 -4.57
C ASN A 205 7.37 21.23 -5.77
N TYR A 206 6.20 21.11 -6.38
CA TYR A 206 5.96 20.19 -7.49
C TYR A 206 6.82 20.49 -8.73
N GLN A 207 7.33 19.43 -9.35
CA GLN A 207 8.20 19.48 -10.52
C GLN A 207 7.47 18.93 -11.76
N SER A 208 7.77 19.50 -12.93
CA SER A 208 7.32 18.99 -14.23
C SER A 208 8.42 18.20 -14.94
N PHE A 209 8.23 16.91 -15.20
CA PHE A 209 9.26 16.06 -15.79
C PHE A 209 8.67 14.87 -16.58
N TYR A 210 9.55 14.12 -17.24
CA TYR A 210 9.19 12.89 -17.93
C TYR A 210 9.87 11.66 -17.32
N VAL A 211 9.15 10.54 -17.32
CA VAL A 211 9.74 9.21 -17.12
C VAL A 211 9.64 8.44 -18.42
N THR A 212 10.78 7.96 -18.93
CA THR A 212 10.85 7.11 -20.14
C THR A 212 11.19 5.68 -19.77
N VAL A 213 10.88 4.75 -20.67
CA VAL A 213 11.02 3.31 -20.41
C VAL A 213 11.86 2.65 -21.49
N THR A 214 12.82 1.83 -21.04
CA THR A 214 13.61 0.90 -21.88
C THR A 214 13.65 -0.46 -21.22
N THR A 215 14.08 -1.50 -21.93
CA THR A 215 14.25 -2.86 -21.40
C THR A 215 15.71 -3.24 -21.35
N SER A 216 16.11 -4.05 -20.35
CA SER A 216 17.49 -4.52 -20.23
C SER A 216 17.90 -5.52 -21.30
N ASP A 217 16.94 -6.20 -21.92
CA ASP A 217 17.13 -7.25 -22.92
C ASP A 217 16.81 -6.79 -24.36
N GLY A 218 16.50 -5.49 -24.54
CA GLY A 218 16.14 -4.91 -25.84
C GLY A 218 14.75 -5.29 -26.35
N ALA A 219 13.90 -5.92 -25.52
CA ALA A 219 12.52 -6.18 -25.89
C ALA A 219 11.75 -4.88 -26.14
N VAL A 220 10.92 -4.86 -27.18
CA VAL A 220 10.11 -3.68 -27.53
C VAL A 220 9.03 -3.48 -26.46
N VAL A 221 9.06 -2.31 -25.82
CA VAL A 221 8.09 -1.91 -24.80
C VAL A 221 6.75 -1.62 -25.46
N SER A 222 5.69 -2.29 -24.99
CA SER A 222 4.31 -2.02 -25.40
C SER A 222 3.75 -0.82 -24.62
N SER A 223 2.53 -0.38 -24.96
CA SER A 223 1.81 0.65 -24.18
C SER A 223 1.15 0.10 -22.90
N ASP A 224 1.22 -1.20 -22.61
CA ASP A 224 0.67 -1.76 -21.37
C ASP A 224 1.66 -1.55 -20.21
N LEU A 225 1.66 -0.32 -19.69
CA LEU A 225 2.55 0.16 -18.65
C LEU A 225 1.74 0.76 -17.50
N SER A 226 2.27 0.61 -16.29
CA SER A 226 1.81 1.37 -15.12
C SER A 226 3.02 1.94 -14.40
N GLY A 227 2.95 3.23 -14.10
CA GLY A 227 4.03 3.98 -13.48
C GLY A 227 3.58 4.56 -12.15
N TYR A 228 4.46 4.50 -11.16
CA TYR A 228 4.24 5.01 -9.82
C TYR A 228 5.47 5.79 -9.35
N THR A 229 5.25 6.81 -8.54
CA THR A 229 6.30 7.44 -7.75
C THR A 229 6.09 7.05 -6.29
N LEU A 230 7.12 6.48 -5.68
CA LEU A 230 7.15 6.14 -4.25
C LEU A 230 8.05 7.16 -3.56
N TYR A 231 7.57 7.79 -2.49
CA TYR A 231 8.36 8.76 -1.73
C TYR A 231 9.27 8.03 -0.75
N ASP A 232 10.52 8.46 -0.60
CA ASP A 232 11.50 7.73 0.22
C ASP A 232 11.25 7.96 1.71
N ASP A 233 11.09 9.21 2.12
CA ASP A 233 10.92 9.61 3.53
C ASP A 233 9.47 9.55 4.03
N TYR A 234 8.53 9.25 3.13
CA TYR A 234 7.10 9.26 3.44
C TYR A 234 6.41 8.01 2.89
N ASN A 235 5.36 7.57 3.58
CA ASN A 235 4.49 6.51 3.09
C ASN A 235 3.49 7.07 2.07
N GLY A 236 3.99 7.47 0.90
CA GLY A 236 3.22 8.04 -0.19
C GLY A 236 3.49 7.31 -1.50
N VAL A 237 2.42 7.10 -2.26
CA VAL A 237 2.46 6.50 -3.60
C VAL A 237 1.60 7.34 -4.54
N TRP A 238 2.21 7.84 -5.62
CA TRP A 238 1.53 8.63 -6.64
C TRP A 238 1.49 7.86 -7.97
N PRO A 239 0.30 7.62 -8.57
CA PRO A 239 0.21 7.02 -9.90
C PRO A 239 0.58 8.05 -10.97
N MET A 240 1.51 7.71 -11.84
CA MET A 240 1.96 8.61 -12.92
C MET A 240 1.05 8.51 -14.14
N TYR A 241 0.81 9.64 -14.79
CA TYR A 241 0.00 9.69 -16.02
C TYR A 241 0.75 9.11 -17.22
N HIS A 242 0.31 7.94 -17.69
CA HIS A 242 0.85 7.30 -18.90
C HIS A 242 0.31 7.96 -20.16
N GLN A 243 1.21 8.41 -21.04
CA GLN A 243 0.81 8.89 -22.35
C GLN A 243 0.61 7.69 -23.28
N THR A 244 -0.64 7.30 -23.51
CA THR A 244 -1.03 6.07 -24.22
C THR A 244 -0.43 5.90 -25.62
N THR A 245 0.01 6.99 -26.26
CA THR A 245 0.67 6.99 -27.58
C THR A 245 2.20 6.89 -27.53
N ALA A 246 2.80 6.80 -26.34
CA ALA A 246 4.24 6.78 -26.12
C ALA A 246 4.67 5.88 -24.94
N THR A 247 5.94 5.47 -24.91
CA THR A 247 6.56 4.74 -23.78
C THR A 247 7.04 5.71 -22.69
N LYS A 248 6.23 6.72 -22.38
CA LYS A 248 6.60 7.79 -21.44
C LYS A 248 5.44 8.22 -20.54
N PHE A 249 5.80 8.72 -19.37
CA PHE A 249 4.90 9.31 -18.40
C PHE A 249 5.20 10.81 -18.31
N ASN A 250 4.15 11.64 -18.21
CA ASN A 250 4.27 13.06 -17.95
C ASN A 250 3.79 13.31 -16.52
N GLU A 251 4.62 13.96 -15.70
CA GLU A 251 4.34 14.17 -14.29
C GLU A 251 4.49 15.62 -13.89
N GLY A 252 3.57 16.08 -13.03
CA GLY A 252 3.49 17.45 -12.53
C GLY A 252 3.06 17.57 -11.06
N HIS A 253 2.86 16.45 -10.35
CA HIS A 253 2.35 16.39 -8.97
C HIS A 253 3.34 15.71 -8.01
N VAL A 254 4.60 15.59 -8.41
CA VAL A 254 5.66 15.02 -7.55
C VAL A 254 6.63 16.12 -7.13
N PRO A 255 6.89 16.30 -5.83
CA PRO A 255 7.79 17.33 -5.33
C PRO A 255 9.27 16.96 -5.53
N ASP A 256 10.14 17.95 -5.35
CA ASP A 256 11.61 17.86 -5.40
C ASP A 256 12.24 17.16 -4.18
N ILE A 257 11.68 16.01 -3.77
CA ILE A 257 12.19 15.17 -2.69
C ILE A 257 12.81 13.88 -3.24
N ALA A 258 13.49 13.11 -2.39
CA ALA A 258 13.96 11.78 -2.77
C ALA A 258 12.77 10.84 -3.02
N VAL A 259 12.77 10.20 -4.19
CA VAL A 259 11.72 9.28 -4.64
C VAL A 259 12.31 8.12 -5.42
N HIS A 260 11.52 7.06 -5.56
CA HIS A 260 11.71 6.01 -6.54
C HIS A 260 10.60 6.02 -7.59
N PHE A 261 10.98 6.15 -8.86
CA PHE A 261 10.08 5.85 -9.97
C PHE A 261 10.03 4.34 -10.18
N VAL A 262 8.83 3.78 -10.07
CA VAL A 262 8.56 2.35 -10.23
C VAL A 262 7.67 2.18 -11.45
N VAL A 263 8.14 1.43 -12.45
CA VAL A 263 7.37 1.15 -13.66
C VAL A 263 7.25 -0.36 -13.84
N VAL A 264 6.05 -0.82 -14.14
CA VAL A 264 5.75 -2.21 -14.50
C VAL A 264 5.06 -2.27 -15.85
N GLY A 265 5.14 -3.42 -16.52
CA GLY A 265 4.44 -3.63 -17.77
C GLY A 265 4.42 -5.08 -18.20
N LEU A 266 3.60 -5.37 -19.22
CA LEU A 266 3.54 -6.67 -19.87
C LEU A 266 4.16 -6.61 -21.27
N ILE A 267 5.18 -7.44 -21.49
CA ILE A 267 5.82 -7.60 -22.80
C ILE A 267 5.65 -9.05 -23.24
N ASN A 268 4.86 -9.25 -24.30
CA ASN A 268 4.41 -10.57 -24.76
C ASN A 268 3.76 -11.38 -23.61
N GLY A 269 2.94 -10.71 -22.80
CA GLY A 269 2.29 -11.29 -21.60
C GLY A 269 3.21 -11.52 -20.41
N ARG A 270 4.53 -11.40 -20.54
CA ARG A 270 5.46 -11.57 -19.41
C ARG A 270 5.56 -10.30 -18.59
N PHE A 271 5.67 -10.45 -17.28
CA PHE A 271 5.79 -9.33 -16.36
C PHE A 271 7.21 -8.74 -16.34
N TYR A 272 7.29 -7.43 -16.48
CA TYR A 272 8.52 -6.65 -16.39
C TYR A 272 8.37 -5.58 -15.33
N GLY A 273 9.44 -5.29 -14.62
CA GLY A 273 9.48 -4.24 -13.60
C GLY A 273 10.83 -3.52 -13.59
N GLY A 274 10.81 -2.24 -13.26
CA GLY A 274 12.00 -1.40 -13.12
C GLY A 274 11.81 -0.35 -12.04
N ILE A 275 12.91 0.01 -11.39
CA ILE A 275 12.95 0.99 -10.29
C ILE A 275 14.11 1.94 -10.57
N LYS A 276 13.89 3.24 -10.35
CA LYS A 276 14.93 4.28 -10.43
C LYS A 276 14.76 5.29 -9.31
N GLY A 277 15.76 5.39 -8.43
CA GLY A 277 15.85 6.50 -7.47
C GLY A 277 16.17 7.82 -8.17
N ALA A 278 15.58 8.92 -7.69
CA ALA A 278 15.77 10.26 -8.21
C ALA A 278 15.39 11.33 -7.18
N THR A 279 15.85 12.55 -7.43
CA THR A 279 15.19 13.77 -6.94
C THR A 279 14.63 14.48 -8.17
N PRO A 280 13.30 14.61 -8.29
CA PRO A 280 12.66 15.25 -9.45
C PRO A 280 13.12 16.69 -9.63
N ALA A 281 13.25 17.12 -10.87
CA ALA A 281 13.56 18.49 -11.24
C ALA A 281 12.83 18.87 -12.53
N ASN A 282 12.46 20.14 -12.65
CA ASN A 282 11.79 20.67 -13.84
C ASN A 282 12.55 20.32 -15.14
N ASP A 283 11.78 20.02 -16.19
CA ASP A 283 12.23 19.71 -17.55
C ASP A 283 13.18 18.51 -17.67
N SER A 284 13.30 17.70 -16.61
CA SER A 284 14.16 16.51 -16.59
C SER A 284 13.48 15.30 -17.24
N THR A 285 14.29 14.34 -17.68
CA THR A 285 13.83 13.03 -18.16
C THR A 285 14.57 11.90 -17.47
N TYR A 286 13.82 10.97 -16.88
CA TYR A 286 14.36 9.83 -16.14
C TYR A 286 14.03 8.52 -16.85
N ASN A 287 15.05 7.78 -17.30
CA ASN A 287 14.85 6.48 -17.95
C ASN A 287 14.82 5.34 -16.92
N VAL A 288 13.68 4.66 -16.80
CA VAL A 288 13.53 3.42 -16.03
C VAL A 288 13.80 2.22 -16.94
N VAL A 289 14.75 1.36 -16.53
CA VAL A 289 15.11 0.14 -17.25
C VAL A 289 14.33 -1.03 -16.67
N LEU A 290 13.41 -1.59 -17.46
CA LEU A 290 12.62 -2.76 -17.08
C LEU A 290 13.41 -4.06 -17.26
N LYS A 291 13.21 -4.99 -16.35
CA LYS A 291 13.78 -6.34 -16.39
C LYS A 291 12.65 -7.38 -16.29
N PRO A 292 12.74 -8.53 -16.98
CA PRO A 292 11.82 -9.64 -16.77
C PRO A 292 11.84 -10.08 -15.30
N THR A 293 10.68 -10.22 -14.67
CA THR A 293 10.55 -10.63 -13.26
C THR A 293 9.19 -11.26 -13.01
N THR A 294 8.90 -11.67 -11.77
CA THR A 294 7.55 -12.07 -11.35
C THR A 294 6.93 -10.97 -10.48
N PRO A 295 5.59 -10.86 -10.43
CA PRO A 295 4.93 -9.91 -9.54
C PRO A 295 5.36 -10.07 -8.07
N ALA A 296 5.48 -11.31 -7.59
CA ALA A 296 5.91 -11.60 -6.22
C ALA A 296 7.36 -11.16 -5.94
N ALA A 297 8.30 -11.48 -6.84
CA ALA A 297 9.69 -11.07 -6.67
C ALA A 297 9.84 -9.53 -6.76
N PHE A 298 9.08 -8.90 -7.67
CA PHE A 298 9.11 -7.45 -7.80
C PHE A 298 8.48 -6.73 -6.60
N LYS A 299 7.39 -7.27 -6.04
CA LYS A 299 6.79 -6.73 -4.81
C LYS A 299 7.79 -6.67 -3.65
N LEU A 300 8.65 -7.68 -3.51
CA LEU A 300 9.72 -7.67 -2.49
C LEU A 300 10.74 -6.54 -2.73
N LEU A 301 11.06 -6.22 -3.99
CA LEU A 301 11.93 -5.08 -4.31
C LEU A 301 11.26 -3.76 -3.95
N VAL A 302 9.97 -3.60 -4.28
CA VAL A 302 9.18 -2.40 -3.94
C VAL A 302 9.03 -2.25 -2.43
N LYS A 303 8.85 -3.36 -1.69
CA LYS A 303 8.75 -3.37 -0.24
C LYS A 303 10.05 -2.94 0.47
N ALA A 304 11.19 -3.09 -0.19
CA ALA A 304 12.49 -2.71 0.35
C ALA A 304 12.85 -1.23 0.14
N LEU A 305 11.96 -0.45 -0.50
CA LEU A 305 12.09 1.00 -0.68
C LEU A 305 11.49 1.74 0.51
#